data_AF-A0A090QKX1-F1
#
_entry.id   AF-A0A090QKX1-F1
#
_cell.length_a   1.000
_cell.length_b   1.000
_cell.length_c   1.000
_cell.angle_alpha   90.00
_cell.angle_beta   90.00
_cell.angle_gamma   90.00
#
_symmetry.space_group_name_H-M   'P 1'
#
loop_
_entity.id
_entity.type
_entity.pdbx_description
1 polymer ?
#
loop_
_entity_poly.entity_id
_entity_poly.type
_entity_poly.pdbx_seq_one_letter_code
_entity_poly.pdbx_strand_id
1 'polypeptide(L)' 'MRITKSLKQSRKNKGYFIKENTCFEQVMKACAQVSRPDQEGTWIMDEMIEAYSKMHQLGHAVSVEVFKTVNL' A
#
# COMPACT_ATOMS: atom_id res chain seq x y z
N MET A 1 0.35 8.34 -16.58
CA MET A 1 1.38 8.34 -15.50
C MET A 1 2.77 8.44 -16.13
N ARG A 2 3.60 9.39 -15.70
CA ARG A 2 5.00 9.50 -16.17
C ARG A 2 5.89 8.55 -15.39
N ILE A 3 6.61 7.66 -16.08
CA ILE A 3 7.61 6.78 -15.46
C ILE A 3 9.00 7.28 -15.80
N THR A 4 9.74 7.76 -14.81
CA THR A 4 11.10 8.29 -14.99
C THR A 4 12.10 7.17 -15.30
N LYS A 5 13.21 7.53 -15.96
CA LYS A 5 14.31 6.59 -16.27
C LYS A 5 14.87 5.94 -14.99
N SER A 6 15.02 6.73 -13.93
CA SER A 6 15.49 6.24 -12.62
C SER A 6 14.54 5.22 -12.01
N LEU A 7 13.22 5.41 -12.10
CA LEU A 7 12.24 4.45 -11.61
C LEU A 7 12.27 3.15 -12.41
N LYS A 8 12.39 3.20 -13.74
CA LYS A 8 12.56 1.99 -14.59
C LYS A 8 13.80 1.20 -14.18
N GLN A 9 14.91 1.90 -13.92
CA GLN A 9 16.16 1.27 -13.50
C GLN A 9 16.05 0.66 -12.09
N SER A 10 15.43 1.37 -11.15
CA SER A 10 15.16 0.88 -9.79
C SER A 10 14.33 -0.41 -9.82
N ARG A 11 13.24 -0.43 -10.61
CA ARG A 11 12.40 -1.62 -10.76
C ARG A 11 13.19 -2.85 -11.24
N LYS A 12 14.11 -2.67 -12.20
CA LYS A 12 14.92 -3.78 -12.73
C LYS A 12 15.95 -4.31 -11.73
N ASN A 13 16.56 -3.42 -10.94
CA ASN A 13 17.78 -3.76 -10.21
C ASN A 13 17.58 -3.95 -8.70
N LYS A 14 16.46 -3.50 -8.13
CA LYS A 14 16.25 -3.49 -6.68
C LYS A 14 15.51 -4.71 -6.14
N GLY A 15 15.11 -5.64 -7.00
CA GLY A 15 14.55 -6.94 -6.58
C GLY A 15 13.24 -6.81 -5.81
N TYR A 16 12.35 -5.90 -6.23
CA TYR A 16 11.04 -5.77 -5.60
C TYR A 16 10.08 -6.85 -6.10
N PHE A 17 9.25 -7.37 -5.20
CA PHE A 17 8.15 -8.28 -5.50
C PHE A 17 6.83 -7.56 -5.23
N ILE A 18 5.96 -7.54 -6.23
CA ILE A 18 4.64 -6.92 -6.12
C ILE A 18 3.63 -8.05 -5.91
N LYS A 19 2.80 -7.91 -4.88
CA LYS A 19 1.62 -8.75 -4.69
C LYS A 19 0.38 -7.87 -4.56
N GLU A 20 -0.77 -8.49 -4.69
CA GLU A 20 -2.07 -7.85 -4.52
C GLU A 20 -2.86 -8.62 -3.47
N ASN A 21 -3.63 -7.91 -2.66
CA ASN A 21 -4.59 -8.48 -1.71
C ASN A 21 -3.98 -9.48 -0.71
N THR A 22 -2.70 -9.29 -0.35
CA THR A 22 -2.04 -10.18 0.61
C THR A 22 -2.07 -9.67 2.04
N CYS A 23 -2.05 -8.34 2.23
CA CYS A 23 -1.97 -7.72 3.54
C CYS A 23 -2.82 -6.44 3.64
N PHE A 24 -4.06 -6.47 3.13
CA PHE A 24 -4.91 -5.27 2.95
C PHE A 24 -5.01 -4.37 4.21
N GLU A 25 -5.39 -4.95 5.34
CA GLU A 25 -5.56 -4.19 6.59
C GLU A 25 -4.23 -3.60 7.09
N GLN A 26 -3.12 -4.32 6.91
CA GLN A 26 -1.78 -3.81 7.26
C GLN A 26 -1.39 -2.61 6.40
N VAL A 27 -1.71 -2.64 5.10
CA VAL A 27 -1.51 -1.50 4.19
C VAL A 27 -2.33 -0.29 4.66
N MET A 28 -3.60 -0.48 5.00
CA MET A 28 -4.47 0.59 5.51
C MET A 28 -3.90 1.21 6.79
N LYS A 29 -3.51 0.39 7.77
CA LYS A 29 -2.90 0.85 9.03
C LYS A 29 -1.58 1.59 8.81
N ALA A 30 -0.71 1.09 7.93
CA ALA A 30 0.54 1.76 7.59
C ALA A 30 0.29 3.12 6.92
N CYS A 31 -0.70 3.20 6.02
CA CYS A 31 -1.12 4.44 5.38
C CYS A 31 -1.72 5.45 6.38
N ALA A 32 -2.41 4.97 7.41
CA ALA A 32 -2.99 5.81 8.47
C ALA A 32 -1.92 6.47 9.35
N GLN A 33 -0.81 5.77 9.60
CA GLN A 33 0.25 6.17 10.54
C GLN A 33 1.41 6.95 9.90
N VAL A 34 1.53 6.94 8.56
CA VAL A 34 2.66 7.61 7.89
C VAL A 34 2.57 9.13 8.08
N SER A 35 3.60 9.71 8.69
CA SER A 35 3.71 11.16 8.81
C SER A 35 3.93 11.79 7.44
N ARG A 36 3.20 12.86 7.15
CA ARG A 36 3.27 13.62 5.90
C ARG A 36 3.53 15.08 6.26
N PRO A 37 4.56 15.71 5.66
CA PRO A 37 4.78 17.14 5.85
C PRO A 37 3.48 17.91 5.55
N ASP A 38 3.19 18.90 6.40
CA ASP A 38 2.03 19.79 6.27
C ASP A 38 0.66 19.12 6.40
N GLN A 39 0.59 17.92 6.99
CA GLN A 39 -0.67 17.21 7.23
C GLN A 39 -0.79 16.72 8.68
N GLU A 40 -1.80 17.22 9.39
CA GLU A 40 -2.15 16.72 10.74
C GLU A 40 -2.97 15.44 10.62
N GLY A 41 -2.27 14.30 10.58
CA GLY A 41 -2.88 12.97 10.55
C GLY A 41 -3.53 12.61 9.21
N THR A 42 -4.38 11.58 9.21
CA THR A 42 -5.07 11.10 8.00
C THR A 42 -6.55 10.89 8.27
N TRP A 43 -7.36 10.84 7.20
CA TRP A 43 -8.77 10.45 7.29
C TRP A 43 -8.95 8.95 7.58
N ILE A 44 -7.87 8.18 7.63
CA ILE A 44 -7.89 6.72 7.76
C ILE A 44 -7.96 6.35 9.24
N MET A 45 -9.07 6.70 9.88
CA MET A 45 -9.42 6.28 11.24
C MET A 45 -9.89 4.82 11.25
N ASP A 46 -10.05 4.23 12.44
CA ASP A 46 -10.42 2.82 12.61
C ASP A 46 -11.71 2.45 11.88
N GLU A 47 -12.71 3.36 11.85
CA GLU A 47 -13.97 3.15 11.14
C GLU A 47 -13.75 3.02 9.62
N MET A 48 -12.80 3.79 9.07
CA MET A 48 -12.46 3.73 7.66
C MET A 48 -11.67 2.48 7.33
N ILE A 49 -10.81 2.02 8.23
CA ILE A 49 -10.09 0.74 8.08
C ILE A 49 -11.10 -0.41 8.05
N GLU A 50 -12.09 -0.41 8.93
CA GLU A 50 -13.14 -1.43 8.98
C GLU A 50 -14.00 -1.40 7.70
N ALA A 51 -14.47 -0.22 7.29
CA ALA A 51 -15.30 -0.06 6.10
C ALA A 51 -14.59 -0.55 4.83
N TYR A 52 -13.34 -0.15 4.62
CA TYR A 52 -12.57 -0.56 3.45
C TYR A 52 -12.14 -2.03 3.51
N SER A 53 -11.91 -2.58 4.71
CA SER A 53 -11.68 -4.03 4.87
C SER A 53 -12.91 -4.85 4.47
N LYS A 54 -14.12 -4.39 4.81
CA LYS A 54 -15.37 -5.00 4.33
C LYS A 54 -15.50 -4.88 2.81
N MET A 55 -15.20 -3.71 2.23
CA MET A 55 -15.18 -3.53 0.78
C MET A 55 -14.17 -4.45 0.09
N HIS A 56 -13.02 -4.70 0.72
CA HIS A 56 -12.02 -5.61 0.22
C HIS A 56 -12.54 -7.06 0.19
N GLN A 57 -13.17 -7.51 1.28
CA GLN A 57 -13.81 -8.84 1.34
C GLN A 57 -14.91 -9.02 0.28
N LEU A 58 -15.61 -7.94 -0.09
CA LEU A 58 -16.61 -7.92 -1.15
C LEU A 58 -16.00 -7.81 -2.57
N GLY A 59 -14.67 -7.68 -2.70
CA GLY A 59 -13.97 -7.55 -3.99
C GLY A 59 -14.02 -6.15 -4.60
N HIS A 60 -14.42 -5.13 -3.82
CA HIS A 60 -14.53 -3.74 -4.27
C HIS A 60 -13.32 -2.88 -3.94
N ALA A 61 -12.47 -3.32 -3.01
CA ALA A 61 -11.21 -2.67 -2.68
C ALA A 61 -10.04 -3.65 -2.85
N VAL A 62 -8.91 -3.14 -3.31
CA VAL A 62 -7.68 -3.93 -3.49
C VAL A 62 -6.50 -3.23 -2.84
N SER A 63 -5.56 -4.01 -2.33
CA SER A 63 -4.25 -3.53 -1.89
C SER A 63 -3.18 -3.98 -2.87
N VAL A 64 -2.13 -3.18 -2.97
CA VAL A 64 -0.91 -3.51 -3.73
C VAL A 64 0.27 -3.40 -2.78
N GLU A 65 0.96 -4.51 -2.56
CA GLU A 65 2.10 -4.59 -1.64
C GLU A 65 3.41 -4.72 -2.41
N VAL A 66 4.47 -4.08 -1.90
CA VAL A 66 5.82 -4.15 -2.48
C VAL A 66 6.80 -4.66 -1.43
N PHE A 67 7.40 -5.82 -1.70
CA PHE A 67 8.36 -6.49 -0.81
C PHE A 67 9.79 -6.42 -1.36
N LYS A 68 10.79 -6.40 -0.48
CA LYS A 68 12.23 -6.44 -0.85
C LYS A 68 12.83 -7.86 -0.91
N THR A 69 12.16 -8.86 -0.34
CA THR A 69 12.63 -10.26 -0.30
C THR A 69 11.45 -11.19 -0.57
N VAL A 70 11.67 -12.27 -1.33
CA VAL A 70 10.72 -13.39 -1.42
C VAL A 70 10.95 -14.25 -0.19
N ASN A 71 10.23 -13.99 0.89
CA ASN A 71 9.91 -14.96 1.93
C ASN A 71 8.81 -14.31 2.76
N LEU A 72 7.60 -14.87 2.64
CA LEU A 72 6.55 -14.70 3.64
C LEU A 72 6.72 -15.83 4.65
#